data_AF-A0A345ZWS8-F1
#
_entry.id   AF-A0A345ZWS8-F1
#
_cell.length_a   1.000
_cell.length_b   1.000
_cell.length_c   1.000
_cell.angle_alpha   90.00
_cell.angle_beta   90.00
_cell.angle_gamma   90.00
#
_symmetry.space_group_name_H-M   'P 1'
#
loop_
_entity.id
_entity.type
_entity.pdbx_description
1 polymer ?
#
loop_
_entity_poly.entity_id
_entity_poly.type
_entity_poly.pdbx_seq_one_letter_code
_entity_poly.pdbx_strand_id
1 'polypeptide(L)'
;MNAETVRPMHACPGPDRHPKVPAFKMPRGACDTHVHVFGPQAQFPFSPQRSYTPEDCTYEDLTQLHKTLGIDRVVIVHGGAHGTDNSVTLAALDRDPIRQRGVAVIPSGLPRAELEDMHRRGMRGCRMSTVVSGGASFMHLERLSAETFDLGWHLVLHFNKSSELVDVAPQLEKVRSNFVLDHLARITGAEGVGSLAFKALMSLLDTDRCWVKLASLYRLSSEPYPHRDMLPMIEKVVAARPDRILWGSNWPHPICPVAMPNDGDLVDLIPLWFPDAGTQHLALVENPAELYGFGPVGA
;
A
#
# COMPACT_ATOMS: atom_id res chain seq x y z
N MET A 1 3.77 -34.44 -22.88
CA MET A 1 4.08 -33.01 -23.12
C MET A 1 2.85 -32.24 -22.69
N ASN A 2 2.82 -31.77 -21.43
CA ASN A 2 1.66 -31.08 -20.90
C ASN A 2 1.67 -29.66 -21.43
N ALA A 3 0.63 -29.28 -22.16
CA ALA A 3 0.38 -27.91 -22.52
C ALA A 3 0.22 -27.11 -21.23
N GLU A 4 1.18 -26.24 -20.93
CA GLU A 4 1.03 -25.22 -19.92
C GLU A 4 -0.18 -24.37 -20.31
N THR A 5 -1.25 -24.50 -19.55
CA THR A 5 -2.40 -23.61 -19.62
C THR A 5 -1.93 -22.22 -19.23
N VAL A 6 -1.56 -21.42 -20.23
CA VAL A 6 -1.26 -19.99 -20.06
C VAL A 6 -2.51 -19.35 -19.46
N ARG A 7 -2.47 -19.06 -18.16
CA ARG A 7 -3.55 -18.34 -17.48
C ARG A 7 -3.71 -16.99 -18.20
N PRO A 8 -4.94 -16.55 -18.54
CA PRO A 8 -5.14 -15.24 -19.12
C PRO A 8 -4.56 -14.18 -18.18
N MET A 9 -3.54 -13.46 -18.66
CA MET A 9 -2.92 -12.38 -17.90
C MET A 9 -3.92 -11.23 -17.78
N HIS A 10 -4.12 -10.72 -16.57
CA HIS A 10 -4.99 -9.57 -16.36
C HIS A 10 -4.42 -8.35 -17.10
N ALA A 11 -5.30 -7.57 -17.74
CA ALA A 11 -4.91 -6.29 -18.32
C ALA A 11 -4.30 -5.39 -17.23
N CYS A 12 -3.15 -4.79 -17.54
CA CYS A 12 -2.45 -3.88 -16.64
C CYS A 12 -1.97 -2.67 -17.44
N PRO A 13 -2.86 -1.71 -17.75
CA PRO A 13 -2.47 -0.49 -18.45
C PRO A 13 -1.45 0.30 -17.62
N GLY A 14 -0.57 1.02 -18.32
CA GLY A 14 0.36 1.96 -17.70
C GLY A 14 -0.35 3.14 -17.03
N PRO A 15 0.33 3.83 -16.10
CA PRO A 15 -0.22 4.99 -15.42
C PRO A 15 -0.37 6.18 -16.38
N ASP A 16 -1.11 7.21 -15.96
CA ASP A 16 -1.03 8.51 -16.62
C ASP A 16 0.41 9.07 -16.46
N ARG A 17 1.10 9.26 -17.59
CA ARG A 17 2.48 9.78 -17.64
C ARG A 17 2.55 11.30 -17.53
N HIS A 18 1.41 11.99 -17.50
CA HIS A 18 1.31 13.44 -17.43
C HIS A 18 0.41 13.88 -16.26
N PRO A 19 0.79 13.55 -15.01
CA PRO A 19 0.05 13.99 -13.83
C PRO A 19 -0.02 15.51 -13.79
N LYS A 20 -1.19 16.07 -13.48
CA LYS A 20 -1.30 17.52 -13.27
C LYS A 20 -0.60 17.92 -11.97
N VAL A 21 -0.15 19.16 -11.88
CA VAL A 21 0.25 19.73 -10.59
C VAL A 21 -1.00 19.89 -9.72
N PRO A 22 -1.06 19.30 -8.52
CA PRO A 22 -2.23 19.42 -7.66
C PRO A 22 -2.47 20.86 -7.18
N ALA A 23 -3.74 21.20 -6.96
CA ALA A 23 -4.13 22.45 -6.31
C ALA A 23 -3.80 22.38 -4.81
N PHE A 24 -4.06 21.25 -4.16
CA PHE A 24 -3.63 21.01 -2.78
C PHE A 24 -2.09 20.97 -2.69
N LYS A 25 -1.52 21.65 -1.71
CA LYS A 25 -0.07 21.63 -1.46
C LYS A 25 0.22 20.69 -0.31
N MET A 26 0.90 19.59 -0.62
CA MET A 26 1.39 18.64 0.35
C MET A 26 2.22 19.34 1.42
N PRO A 27 2.04 19.01 2.71
CA PRO A 27 2.91 19.53 3.77
C PRO A 27 4.33 18.98 3.59
N ARG A 28 5.31 19.74 4.09
CA ARG A 28 6.70 19.24 4.16
C ARG A 28 6.73 17.93 4.94
N GLY A 29 7.41 16.94 4.39
CA GLY A 29 7.47 15.59 4.93
C GLY A 29 6.32 14.68 4.52
N ALA A 30 5.41 15.13 3.65
CA ALA A 30 4.35 14.27 3.14
C ALA A 30 4.93 12.96 2.59
N CYS A 31 4.26 11.86 2.93
CA CYS A 31 4.66 10.52 2.57
C CYS A 31 3.58 9.84 1.73
N ASP A 32 3.97 9.35 0.55
CA ASP A 32 3.17 8.39 -0.20
C ASP A 32 3.44 6.98 0.35
N THR A 33 2.48 6.42 1.09
CA THR A 33 2.69 5.13 1.77
C THR A 33 2.39 3.91 0.89
N HIS A 34 2.05 4.11 -0.38
CA HIS A 34 1.68 2.99 -1.25
C HIS A 34 1.96 3.29 -2.72
N VAL A 35 3.15 2.90 -3.15
CA VAL A 35 3.52 2.84 -4.55
C VAL A 35 4.20 1.52 -4.87
N HIS A 36 4.35 1.24 -6.15
CA HIS A 36 5.16 0.15 -6.66
C HIS A 36 6.18 0.69 -7.67
N VAL A 37 7.29 -0.02 -7.82
CA VAL A 37 8.20 0.15 -8.96
C VAL A 37 8.18 -1.15 -9.76
N PHE A 38 8.14 -1.05 -11.08
CA PHE A 38 8.14 -2.17 -11.99
C PHE A 38 9.28 -2.02 -13.00
N GLY A 39 10.17 -3.00 -13.04
CA GLY A 39 11.32 -2.97 -13.94
C GLY A 39 12.38 -1.92 -13.56
N PRO A 40 13.27 -1.53 -14.51
CA PRO A 40 13.27 -1.95 -15.90
C PRO A 40 13.43 -3.46 -16.07
N GLN A 41 12.62 -4.10 -16.94
CA GLN A 41 12.61 -5.56 -17.10
C GLN A 41 13.96 -6.16 -17.48
N ALA A 42 14.78 -5.40 -18.20
CA ALA A 42 16.13 -5.81 -18.60
C ALA A 42 17.08 -6.03 -17.41
N GLN A 43 16.84 -5.37 -16.28
CA GLN A 43 17.64 -5.49 -15.06
C GLN A 43 16.91 -6.29 -13.99
N PHE A 44 15.61 -6.07 -13.87
CA PHE A 44 14.73 -6.70 -12.90
C PHE A 44 13.61 -7.44 -13.64
N PRO A 45 13.84 -8.69 -14.07
CA PRO A 45 12.82 -9.44 -14.79
C PRO A 45 11.57 -9.65 -13.92
N PHE A 46 10.40 -9.72 -14.55
CA PHE A 46 9.19 -10.11 -13.86
C PHE A 46 9.16 -11.61 -13.55
N SER A 47 8.45 -11.97 -12.49
CA SER A 47 8.26 -13.38 -12.11
C SER A 47 7.50 -14.13 -13.21
N PRO A 48 7.91 -15.38 -13.52
CA PRO A 48 7.11 -16.25 -14.39
C PRO A 48 5.76 -16.65 -13.78
N GLN A 49 5.55 -16.48 -12.47
CA GLN A 49 4.30 -16.82 -11.75
C GLN A 49 3.33 -15.64 -11.59
N ARG A 50 3.64 -14.47 -12.18
CA ARG A 50 2.81 -13.26 -12.08
C ARG A 50 1.41 -13.44 -12.67
N SER A 51 0.41 -12.78 -12.09
CA SER A 51 -0.98 -12.78 -12.59
C SER A 51 -1.27 -11.65 -13.60
N TYR A 52 -0.34 -10.71 -13.77
CA TYR A 52 -0.42 -9.54 -14.64
C TYR A 52 0.98 -9.12 -15.09
N THR A 53 1.08 -8.42 -16.23
CA THR A 53 2.35 -7.85 -16.72
C THR A 53 2.19 -6.34 -16.86
N PRO A 54 2.79 -5.53 -15.97
CA PRO A 54 2.83 -4.09 -16.13
C PRO A 54 3.88 -3.68 -17.17
N GLU A 55 3.80 -2.46 -17.69
CA GLU A 55 4.94 -1.82 -18.34
C GLU A 55 6.00 -1.40 -17.32
N ASP A 56 7.19 -1.05 -17.79
CA ASP A 56 8.24 -0.51 -16.92
C ASP A 56 7.78 0.83 -16.32
N CYS A 57 7.74 0.89 -15.00
CA CYS A 57 7.38 2.04 -14.18
C CYS A 57 8.48 2.20 -13.14
N THR A 58 9.52 2.94 -13.51
CA THR A 58 10.83 2.92 -12.85
C THR A 58 10.88 3.78 -11.59
N TYR A 59 11.98 3.68 -10.84
CA TYR A 59 12.26 4.60 -9.72
C TYR A 59 12.38 6.06 -10.21
N GLU A 60 12.94 6.28 -11.40
CA GLU A 60 13.06 7.59 -12.01
C GLU A 60 11.69 8.18 -12.37
N ASP A 61 10.78 7.35 -12.90
CA ASP A 61 9.38 7.75 -13.15
C ASP A 61 8.67 8.16 -11.85
N LEU A 62 8.82 7.34 -10.79
CA LEU A 62 8.27 7.62 -9.47
C LEU A 62 8.82 8.92 -8.88
N THR A 63 10.12 9.16 -9.02
CA THR A 63 10.77 10.40 -8.55
C THR A 63 10.21 11.63 -9.29
N GLN A 64 10.00 11.51 -10.60
CA GLN A 64 9.42 12.60 -11.40
C GLN A 64 7.95 12.85 -11.04
N LEU A 65 7.17 11.79 -10.77
CA LEU A 65 5.82 11.90 -10.23
C LEU A 65 5.82 12.65 -8.91
N HIS A 66 6.60 12.20 -7.92
CA HIS A 66 6.64 12.79 -6.57
C HIS A 66 7.10 14.24 -6.58
N LYS A 67 8.00 14.61 -7.50
CA LYS A 67 8.35 16.02 -7.74
C LYS A 67 7.16 16.86 -8.19
N THR A 68 6.31 16.34 -9.09
CA THR A 68 5.09 17.03 -9.54
C THR A 68 4.04 17.14 -8.43
N LEU A 69 3.91 16.10 -7.60
CA LEU A 69 2.91 16.03 -6.53
C LEU A 69 3.35 16.75 -5.24
N GLY A 70 4.64 17.07 -5.08
CA GLY A 70 5.20 17.69 -3.87
C GLY A 70 5.37 16.72 -2.70
N ILE A 71 5.77 15.48 -2.98
CA ILE A 71 5.90 14.41 -1.98
C ILE A 71 7.38 14.23 -1.61
N ASP A 72 7.66 14.18 -0.31
CA ASP A 72 9.03 14.15 0.22
C ASP A 72 9.51 12.74 0.59
N ARG A 73 8.59 11.84 1.00
CA ARG A 73 8.91 10.48 1.47
C ARG A 73 8.06 9.45 0.77
N VAL A 74 8.54 8.22 0.69
CA VAL A 74 7.84 7.13 0.02
C VAL A 74 7.99 5.79 0.71
N VAL A 75 6.91 5.03 0.71
CA VAL A 75 6.92 3.60 1.01
C VAL A 75 6.68 2.82 -0.28
N ILE A 76 7.73 2.16 -0.76
CA ILE A 76 7.67 1.31 -1.94
C ILE A 76 7.21 -0.09 -1.51
N VAL A 77 5.96 -0.40 -1.80
CA VAL A 77 5.40 -1.72 -1.59
C VAL A 77 5.83 -2.62 -2.73
N HIS A 78 6.46 -3.77 -2.41
CA HIS A 78 6.94 -4.68 -3.44
C HIS A 78 5.79 -5.15 -4.35
N GLY A 79 5.99 -5.00 -5.65
CA GLY A 79 4.98 -5.24 -6.66
C GLY A 79 4.87 -6.73 -7.01
N GLY A 80 3.66 -7.29 -6.95
CA GLY A 80 3.43 -8.73 -7.17
C GLY A 80 3.89 -9.28 -8.52
N ALA A 81 4.07 -8.43 -9.54
CA ALA A 81 4.65 -8.81 -10.83
C ALA A 81 6.09 -9.37 -10.71
N HIS A 82 6.84 -8.98 -9.68
CA HIS A 82 8.19 -9.50 -9.39
C HIS A 82 8.18 -10.71 -8.43
N GLY A 83 7.01 -11.15 -7.96
CA GLY A 83 6.87 -12.33 -7.09
C GLY A 83 7.46 -12.08 -5.70
N THR A 84 8.48 -12.88 -5.33
CA THR A 84 9.21 -12.76 -4.05
C THR A 84 10.66 -12.28 -4.24
N ASP A 85 11.04 -11.93 -5.48
CA ASP A 85 12.34 -11.30 -5.75
C ASP A 85 12.23 -9.80 -5.49
N ASN A 86 12.65 -9.39 -4.29
CA ASN A 86 12.55 -8.01 -3.84
C ASN A 86 13.66 -7.09 -4.41
N SER A 87 14.50 -7.58 -5.34
CA SER A 87 15.69 -6.88 -5.81
C SER A 87 15.42 -5.49 -6.38
N VAL A 88 14.34 -5.32 -7.17
CA VAL A 88 13.96 -4.00 -7.71
C VAL A 88 13.59 -3.01 -6.61
N THR A 89 12.85 -3.47 -5.60
CA THR A 89 12.43 -2.61 -4.49
C THR A 89 13.63 -2.25 -3.65
N LEU A 90 14.46 -3.23 -3.29
CA LEU A 90 15.68 -3.00 -2.51
C LEU A 90 16.66 -2.05 -3.25
N ALA A 91 16.82 -2.21 -4.57
CA ALA A 91 17.64 -1.32 -5.38
C ALA A 91 17.09 0.11 -5.43
N ALA A 92 15.76 0.30 -5.38
CA ALA A 92 15.15 1.62 -5.26
C ALA A 92 15.42 2.24 -3.87
N LEU A 93 15.23 1.47 -2.79
CA LEU A 93 15.47 1.93 -1.41
C LEU A 93 16.91 2.41 -1.19
N ASP A 94 17.89 1.70 -1.77
CA ASP A 94 19.31 2.05 -1.66
C ASP A 94 19.64 3.42 -2.28
N ARG A 95 18.77 3.99 -3.14
CA ARG A 95 18.98 5.30 -3.77
C ARG A 95 18.83 6.48 -2.80
N ASP A 96 17.91 6.37 -1.82
CA ASP A 96 17.71 7.38 -0.79
C ASP A 96 17.18 6.75 0.51
N PRO A 97 18.07 6.15 1.33
CA PRO A 97 17.68 5.45 2.55
C PRO A 97 17.12 6.37 3.64
N ILE A 98 17.21 7.70 3.47
CA ILE A 98 16.63 8.67 4.41
C ILE A 98 15.14 8.84 4.12
N ARG A 99 14.76 8.92 2.84
CA ARG A 99 13.40 9.25 2.40
C ARG A 99 12.56 8.05 1.96
N GLN A 100 13.18 6.88 1.86
CA GLN A 100 12.51 5.68 1.36
C GLN A 100 12.41 4.57 2.41
N ARG A 101 11.25 3.91 2.44
CA ARG A 101 11.01 2.66 3.16
C ARG A 101 10.33 1.66 2.24
N GLY A 102 10.39 0.39 2.60
CA GLY A 102 9.79 -0.66 1.79
C GLY A 102 8.89 -1.61 2.57
N VAL A 103 8.01 -2.27 1.83
CA VAL A 103 7.25 -3.43 2.31
C VAL A 103 7.56 -4.59 1.38
N ALA A 104 8.14 -5.65 1.93
CA ALA A 104 8.58 -6.81 1.18
C ALA A 104 7.43 -7.76 0.84
N VAL A 105 7.60 -8.59 -0.19
CA VAL A 105 6.78 -9.80 -0.38
C VAL A 105 7.72 -10.99 -0.28
N ILE A 106 7.57 -11.79 0.76
CA ILE A 106 8.48 -12.88 1.10
C ILE A 106 7.70 -14.10 1.61
N PRO A 107 8.19 -15.32 1.40
CA PRO A 107 7.68 -16.47 2.13
C PRO A 107 8.07 -16.36 3.61
N SER A 108 7.37 -17.09 4.48
CA SER A 108 7.85 -17.33 5.84
C SER A 108 9.01 -18.32 5.87
N GLY A 109 9.83 -18.26 6.91
CA GLY A 109 10.96 -19.16 7.12
C GLY A 109 12.25 -18.73 6.42
N LEU A 110 12.38 -17.47 6.00
CA LEU A 110 13.66 -16.94 5.56
C LEU A 110 14.69 -16.93 6.70
N PRO A 111 15.99 -17.12 6.40
CA PRO A 111 17.05 -16.95 7.39
C PRO A 111 16.98 -15.58 8.06
N ARG A 112 17.21 -15.53 9.37
CA ARG A 112 17.20 -14.27 10.14
C ARG A 112 18.13 -13.20 9.55
N ALA A 113 19.30 -13.60 9.06
CA ALA A 113 20.26 -12.70 8.44
C ALA A 113 19.71 -12.00 7.19
N GLU A 114 18.85 -12.66 6.41
CA GLU A 114 18.20 -12.05 5.23
C GLU A 114 17.16 -11.02 5.65
N LEU A 115 16.35 -11.32 6.67
CA LEU A 115 15.37 -10.37 7.22
C LEU A 115 16.07 -9.13 7.80
N GLU A 116 17.18 -9.32 8.50
CA GLU A 116 18.01 -8.23 9.03
C GLU A 116 18.66 -7.41 7.92
N ASP A 117 19.09 -8.03 6.83
CA ASP A 117 19.61 -7.31 5.67
C ASP A 117 18.54 -6.44 4.99
N MET A 118 17.37 -7.01 4.73
CA MET A 118 16.22 -6.26 4.24
C MET A 118 15.85 -5.10 5.17
N HIS A 119 15.87 -5.33 6.49
CA HIS A 119 15.60 -4.28 7.47
C HIS A 119 16.64 -3.15 7.40
N ARG A 120 17.94 -3.47 7.35
CA ARG A 120 19.00 -2.45 7.21
C ARG A 120 18.83 -1.61 5.95
N ARG A 121 18.38 -2.23 4.85
CA ARG A 121 18.12 -1.55 3.56
C ARG A 121 16.78 -0.82 3.49
N GLY A 122 16.02 -0.79 4.58
CA GLY A 122 14.83 0.06 4.70
C GLY A 122 13.48 -0.66 4.62
N MET A 123 13.45 -1.99 4.52
CA MET A 123 12.19 -2.74 4.64
C MET A 123 11.65 -2.66 6.08
N ARG A 124 10.35 -2.45 6.23
CA ARG A 124 9.66 -2.25 7.52
C ARG A 124 8.39 -3.07 7.67
N GLY A 125 8.10 -3.93 6.72
CA GLY A 125 6.93 -4.77 6.76
C GLY A 125 6.94 -5.80 5.66
N CYS A 126 5.97 -6.70 5.73
CA CYS A 126 5.74 -7.71 4.71
C CYS A 126 4.27 -7.72 4.28
N ARG A 127 4.03 -7.79 2.98
CA ARG A 127 2.71 -7.79 2.36
C ARG A 127 2.25 -9.20 2.03
N MET A 128 1.00 -9.47 2.36
CA MET A 128 0.27 -10.67 1.94
C MET A 128 -0.95 -10.23 1.13
N SER A 129 -1.25 -10.99 0.08
CA SER A 129 -2.37 -10.67 -0.80
C SER A 129 -3.10 -11.91 -1.31
N THR A 130 -4.41 -11.79 -1.41
CA THR A 130 -5.29 -12.76 -2.09
C THR A 130 -5.66 -12.34 -3.51
N VAL A 131 -5.20 -11.16 -3.97
CA VAL A 131 -5.46 -10.60 -5.31
C VAL A 131 -4.42 -11.04 -6.33
N VAL A 132 -3.15 -11.08 -5.93
CA VAL A 132 -2.02 -11.35 -6.84
C VAL A 132 -1.44 -12.74 -6.58
N SER A 133 -1.06 -13.45 -7.66
CA SER A 133 -0.35 -14.73 -7.55
C SER A 133 1.17 -14.53 -7.51
N GLY A 134 1.89 -15.51 -6.98
CA GLY A 134 3.37 -15.50 -6.95
C GLY A 134 3.97 -14.80 -5.73
N GLY A 135 3.14 -14.24 -4.83
CA GLY A 135 3.55 -13.66 -3.55
C GLY A 135 3.08 -14.47 -2.33
N ALA A 136 3.10 -13.85 -1.15
CA ALA A 136 2.67 -14.46 0.11
C ALA A 136 1.14 -14.39 0.31
N SER A 137 0.53 -15.51 0.68
CA SER A 137 -0.87 -15.57 1.11
C SER A 137 -1.01 -15.43 2.64
N PHE A 138 -2.24 -15.33 3.15
CA PHE A 138 -2.48 -15.25 4.61
C PHE A 138 -2.12 -16.53 5.38
N MET A 139 -1.79 -17.64 4.70
CA MET A 139 -1.20 -18.81 5.35
C MET A 139 0.15 -18.48 6.02
N HIS A 140 0.83 -17.41 5.59
CA HIS A 140 2.08 -16.97 6.17
C HIS A 140 1.91 -15.99 7.35
N LEU A 141 0.68 -15.53 7.63
CA LEU A 141 0.41 -14.40 8.51
C LEU A 141 0.99 -14.57 9.92
N GLU A 142 0.65 -15.66 10.61
CA GLU A 142 1.09 -15.89 12.00
C GLU A 142 2.62 -16.04 12.07
N ARG A 143 3.20 -16.77 11.11
CA ARG A 143 4.64 -17.05 11.08
C ARG A 143 5.47 -15.82 10.72
N LEU A 144 5.05 -15.04 9.72
CA LEU A 144 5.69 -13.77 9.39
C LEU A 144 5.55 -12.75 10.52
N SER A 145 4.40 -12.72 11.20
CA SER A 145 4.24 -11.89 12.41
C SER A 145 5.31 -12.24 13.43
N ALA A 146 5.48 -13.53 13.76
CA ALA A 146 6.46 -13.98 14.74
C ALA A 146 7.92 -13.72 14.31
N GLU A 147 8.28 -14.06 13.07
CA GLU A 147 9.66 -13.97 12.56
C GLU A 147 10.16 -12.52 12.44
N THR A 148 9.24 -11.58 12.19
CA THR A 148 9.56 -10.17 11.94
C THR A 148 9.20 -9.24 13.10
N PHE A 149 8.58 -9.76 14.17
CA PHE A 149 8.16 -8.99 15.34
C PHE A 149 9.31 -8.19 15.97
N ASP A 150 10.45 -8.84 16.23
CA ASP A 150 11.61 -8.19 16.88
C ASP A 150 12.32 -7.17 15.96
N LEU A 151 12.00 -7.15 14.67
CA LEU A 151 12.45 -6.11 13.74
C LEU A 151 11.51 -4.89 13.73
N GLY A 152 10.42 -4.94 14.50
CA GLY A 152 9.36 -3.93 14.50
C GLY A 152 8.56 -3.90 13.20
N TRP A 153 8.59 -4.97 12.39
CA TRP A 153 7.89 -4.99 11.12
C TRP A 153 6.39 -5.12 11.30
N HIS A 154 5.65 -4.43 10.44
CA HIS A 154 4.19 -4.57 10.35
C HIS A 154 3.79 -5.49 9.19
N LEU A 155 2.60 -6.05 9.32
CA LEU A 155 1.97 -6.83 8.26
C LEU A 155 1.15 -5.91 7.36
N VAL A 156 1.14 -6.14 6.05
CA VAL A 156 0.25 -5.43 5.12
C VAL A 156 -0.70 -6.44 4.49
N LEU A 157 -2.01 -6.22 4.62
CA LEU A 157 -3.03 -7.15 4.15
C LEU A 157 -3.80 -6.55 2.97
N HIS A 158 -3.76 -7.23 1.84
CA HIS A 158 -4.46 -6.85 0.61
C HIS A 158 -5.47 -7.91 0.18
N PHE A 159 -6.75 -7.59 0.38
CA PHE A 159 -7.87 -8.51 0.15
C PHE A 159 -8.43 -8.42 -1.27
N ASN A 160 -8.89 -9.54 -1.81
CA ASN A 160 -9.67 -9.58 -3.04
C ASN A 160 -11.15 -9.25 -2.79
N LYS A 161 -11.68 -9.61 -1.63
CA LYS A 161 -13.02 -9.20 -1.18
C LYS A 161 -12.99 -8.75 0.28
N SER A 162 -13.79 -7.76 0.60
CA SER A 162 -14.00 -7.25 1.97
C SER A 162 -14.41 -8.33 2.97
N SER A 163 -15.15 -9.36 2.54
CA SER A 163 -15.58 -10.48 3.40
C SER A 163 -14.42 -11.26 4.00
N GLU A 164 -13.26 -11.30 3.32
CA GLU A 164 -12.06 -11.97 3.82
C GLU A 164 -11.52 -11.29 5.10
N LEU A 165 -11.81 -10.01 5.31
CA LEU A 165 -11.49 -9.33 6.57
C LEU A 165 -12.23 -9.98 7.74
N VAL A 166 -13.51 -10.33 7.54
CA VAL A 166 -14.33 -10.97 8.58
C VAL A 166 -13.76 -12.34 8.94
N ASP A 167 -13.31 -13.09 7.94
CA ASP A 167 -12.73 -14.42 8.14
C ASP A 167 -11.39 -14.36 8.88
N VAL A 168 -10.54 -13.37 8.57
CA VAL A 168 -9.19 -13.25 9.15
C VAL A 168 -9.15 -12.47 10.48
N ALA A 169 -10.19 -11.70 10.81
CA ALA A 169 -10.22 -10.85 12.01
C ALA A 169 -9.86 -11.59 13.32
N PRO A 170 -10.36 -12.82 13.60
CA PRO A 170 -9.97 -13.55 14.81
C PRO A 170 -8.48 -13.92 14.89
N GLN A 171 -7.79 -14.03 13.75
CA GLN A 171 -6.34 -14.21 13.71
C GLN A 171 -5.62 -12.88 13.97
N LEU A 172 -6.11 -11.78 13.37
CA LEU A 172 -5.54 -10.44 13.56
C LEU A 172 -5.65 -9.94 15.02
N GLU A 173 -6.69 -10.33 15.74
CA GLU A 173 -6.83 -10.05 17.17
C GLU A 173 -5.71 -10.68 18.02
N LYS A 174 -5.09 -11.77 17.53
CA LYS A 174 -4.06 -12.53 18.26
C LYS A 174 -2.64 -12.14 17.89
N VAL A 175 -2.39 -11.61 16.69
CA VAL A 175 -1.04 -11.25 16.27
C VAL A 175 -0.48 -10.08 17.07
N ARG A 176 0.81 -10.13 17.41
CA ARG A 176 1.44 -9.07 18.22
C ARG A 176 1.89 -7.88 17.38
N SER A 177 2.22 -8.10 16.11
CA SER A 177 2.69 -7.06 15.20
C SER A 177 1.60 -6.03 14.89
N ASN A 178 2.03 -4.82 14.57
CA ASN A 178 1.16 -3.88 13.86
C ASN A 178 0.74 -4.47 12.51
N PHE A 179 -0.42 -4.09 12.02
CA PHE A 179 -0.90 -4.48 10.69
C PHE A 179 -1.63 -3.34 10.00
N VAL A 180 -1.51 -3.31 8.67
CA VAL A 180 -2.11 -2.31 7.80
C VAL A 180 -3.13 -2.99 6.91
N LEU A 181 -4.37 -2.48 6.92
CA LEU A 181 -5.40 -2.87 5.97
C LEU A 181 -5.27 -1.98 4.72
N ASP A 182 -4.79 -2.56 3.61
CA ASP A 182 -4.68 -1.86 2.34
C ASP A 182 -6.08 -1.46 1.83
N HIS A 183 -6.19 -0.26 1.27
CA HIS A 183 -7.35 0.22 0.51
C HIS A 183 -8.68 0.08 1.26
N LEU A 184 -8.70 0.48 2.55
CA LEU A 184 -9.88 0.36 3.41
C LEU A 184 -10.43 -1.08 3.46
N ALA A 185 -9.52 -2.07 3.52
CA ALA A 185 -9.82 -3.51 3.43
C ALA A 185 -10.67 -3.90 2.20
N ARG A 186 -10.57 -3.11 1.12
CA ARG A 186 -11.31 -3.28 -0.13
C ARG A 186 -12.84 -3.18 0.00
N ILE A 187 -13.35 -2.55 1.06
CA ILE A 187 -14.79 -2.32 1.26
C ILE A 187 -15.26 -1.29 0.23
N THR A 188 -16.31 -1.63 -0.52
CA THR A 188 -16.83 -0.78 -1.59
C THR A 188 -17.81 0.28 -1.07
N GLY A 189 -17.98 1.37 -1.82
CA GLY A 189 -18.97 2.41 -1.52
C GLY A 189 -20.40 1.86 -1.40
N ALA A 190 -20.71 0.84 -2.22
CA ALA A 190 -22.01 0.14 -2.19
C ALA A 190 -22.22 -0.70 -0.91
N GLU A 191 -21.16 -1.25 -0.32
CA GLU A 191 -21.24 -1.98 0.96
C GLU A 191 -21.38 -1.00 2.14
N GLY A 192 -20.57 0.06 2.12
CA GLY A 192 -20.62 1.16 3.08
C GLY A 192 -20.46 0.75 4.54
N VAL A 193 -20.82 1.70 5.41
CA VAL A 193 -20.61 1.62 6.87
C VAL A 193 -21.46 0.57 7.58
N GLY A 194 -22.50 0.05 6.92
CA GLY A 194 -23.41 -0.96 7.48
C GLY A 194 -22.90 -2.40 7.33
N SER A 195 -21.92 -2.62 6.45
CA SER A 195 -21.41 -3.94 6.11
C SER A 195 -20.72 -4.65 7.28
N LEU A 196 -20.70 -5.98 7.25
CA LEU A 196 -20.00 -6.79 8.26
C LEU A 196 -18.48 -6.52 8.23
N ALA A 197 -17.92 -6.35 7.03
CA ALA A 197 -16.50 -6.02 6.86
C ALA A 197 -16.16 -4.66 7.48
N PHE A 198 -16.98 -3.63 7.29
CA PHE A 198 -16.72 -2.33 7.93
C PHE A 198 -16.81 -2.39 9.45
N LYS A 199 -17.76 -3.14 10.00
CA LYS A 199 -17.85 -3.37 11.46
C LYS A 199 -16.61 -4.11 11.99
N ALA A 200 -16.14 -5.13 11.28
CA ALA A 200 -14.91 -5.84 11.62
C ALA A 200 -13.68 -4.91 11.56
N LEU A 201 -13.58 -4.06 10.54
CA LEU A 201 -12.55 -3.03 10.44
C LEU A 201 -12.56 -2.12 11.67
N MET A 202 -13.71 -1.57 12.05
CA MET A 202 -13.82 -0.68 13.21
C MET A 202 -13.41 -1.40 14.51
N SER A 203 -13.85 -2.65 14.71
CA SER A 203 -13.45 -3.45 15.88
C SER A 203 -11.95 -3.72 15.93
N LEU A 204 -11.29 -3.93 14.79
CA LEU A 204 -9.84 -4.07 14.73
C LEU A 204 -9.13 -2.73 14.95
N LEU A 205 -9.73 -1.63 14.50
CA LEU A 205 -9.22 -0.27 14.66
C LEU A 205 -9.27 0.21 16.12
N ASP A 206 -10.16 -0.37 16.94
CA ASP A 206 -10.17 -0.20 18.39
C ASP A 206 -8.94 -0.85 19.06
N THR A 207 -8.18 -1.69 18.35
CA THR A 207 -6.86 -2.15 18.81
C THR A 207 -5.79 -1.11 18.50
N ASP A 208 -4.74 -1.03 19.30
CA ASP A 208 -3.62 -0.10 19.04
C ASP A 208 -2.72 -0.49 17.86
N ARG A 209 -2.97 -1.67 17.27
CA ARG A 209 -2.11 -2.30 16.26
C ARG A 209 -2.61 -2.14 14.83
N CYS A 210 -3.89 -1.81 14.64
CA CYS A 210 -4.49 -1.71 13.33
C CYS A 210 -4.27 -0.32 12.73
N TRP A 211 -3.79 -0.30 11.48
CA TRP A 211 -3.64 0.88 10.65
C TRP A 211 -4.50 0.73 9.39
N VAL A 212 -5.03 1.84 8.89
CA VAL A 212 -5.86 1.85 7.69
C VAL A 212 -5.22 2.74 6.64
N LYS A 213 -5.10 2.20 5.43
CA LYS A 213 -4.56 2.93 4.30
C LYS A 213 -5.66 3.37 3.36
N LEU A 214 -5.81 4.68 3.20
CA LEU A 214 -6.68 5.33 2.23
C LEU A 214 -5.90 5.52 0.93
N ALA A 215 -6.00 4.52 0.06
CA ALA A 215 -5.35 4.47 -1.25
C ALA A 215 -6.24 3.68 -2.21
N SER A 216 -6.17 3.98 -3.50
CA SER A 216 -6.89 3.21 -4.54
C SER A 216 -8.43 3.17 -4.43
N LEU A 217 -9.03 4.10 -3.67
CA LEU A 217 -10.48 4.10 -3.39
C LEU A 217 -11.34 4.38 -4.63
N TYR A 218 -10.79 5.01 -5.66
CA TYR A 218 -11.44 5.21 -6.96
C TYR A 218 -11.87 3.90 -7.64
N ARG A 219 -11.28 2.76 -7.25
CA ARG A 219 -11.65 1.41 -7.74
C ARG A 219 -12.81 0.78 -6.97
N LEU A 220 -13.13 1.35 -5.82
CA LEU A 220 -14.11 0.83 -4.85
C LEU A 220 -15.39 1.68 -4.82
N SER A 221 -15.34 2.86 -5.44
CA SER A 221 -16.44 3.76 -5.70
C SER A 221 -17.31 3.28 -6.86
N SER A 222 -18.62 3.41 -6.72
CA SER A 222 -19.58 3.34 -7.83
C SER A 222 -19.90 4.71 -8.41
N GLU A 223 -19.50 5.79 -7.73
CA GLU A 223 -19.67 7.17 -8.19
C GLU A 223 -18.46 7.67 -9.01
N PRO A 224 -18.68 8.61 -9.95
CA PRO A 224 -17.57 9.31 -10.60
C PRO A 224 -16.78 10.15 -9.59
N TYR A 225 -15.62 10.66 -10.00
CA TYR A 225 -14.87 11.64 -9.22
C TYR A 225 -15.80 12.77 -8.71
N PRO A 226 -15.78 13.12 -7.40
CA PRO A 226 -14.77 12.79 -6.40
C PRO A 226 -15.12 11.58 -5.49
N HIS A 227 -15.88 10.59 -5.98
CA HIS A 227 -16.13 9.31 -5.29
C HIS A 227 -16.83 9.49 -3.93
N ARG A 228 -17.96 10.21 -3.92
CA ARG A 228 -18.57 10.68 -2.66
C ARG A 228 -19.17 9.55 -1.82
N ASP A 229 -19.51 8.43 -2.44
CA ASP A 229 -19.99 7.21 -1.78
C ASP A 229 -18.95 6.60 -0.82
N MET A 230 -17.66 6.92 -0.99
CA MET A 230 -16.60 6.47 -0.07
C MET A 230 -16.48 7.32 1.21
N LEU A 231 -16.97 8.58 1.18
CA LEU A 231 -16.77 9.54 2.27
C LEU A 231 -17.31 9.09 3.63
N PRO A 232 -18.50 8.48 3.74
CA PRO A 232 -19.02 8.07 5.05
C PRO A 232 -18.12 7.05 5.78
N MET A 233 -17.40 6.21 5.03
CA MET A 233 -16.44 5.27 5.61
C MET A 233 -15.14 5.96 6.01
N ILE A 234 -14.62 6.85 5.14
CA ILE A 234 -13.41 7.64 5.40
C ILE A 234 -13.60 8.49 6.67
N GLU A 235 -14.69 9.25 6.74
CA GLU A 235 -15.02 10.09 7.90
C GLU A 235 -15.05 9.29 9.20
N LYS A 236 -15.62 8.08 9.18
CA LYS A 236 -15.70 7.23 10.38
C LYS A 236 -14.36 6.70 10.84
N VAL A 237 -13.51 6.21 9.93
CA VAL A 237 -12.18 5.69 10.32
C VAL A 237 -11.26 6.83 10.78
N VAL A 238 -11.32 7.99 10.11
CA VAL A 238 -10.56 9.19 10.47
C VAL A 238 -11.01 9.74 11.82
N ALA A 239 -12.32 9.84 12.07
CA ALA A 239 -12.83 10.33 13.34
C ALA A 239 -12.50 9.39 14.51
N ALA A 240 -12.46 8.07 14.27
CA ALA A 240 -12.20 7.09 15.31
C ALA A 240 -10.72 7.01 15.69
N ARG A 241 -9.82 6.98 14.71
CA ARG A 241 -8.36 6.82 14.92
C ARG A 241 -7.56 7.65 13.93
N PRO A 242 -7.56 8.99 14.06
CA PRO A 242 -6.78 9.86 13.17
C PRO A 242 -5.28 9.57 13.27
N ASP A 243 -4.82 8.99 14.38
CA ASP A 243 -3.46 8.50 14.65
C ASP A 243 -3.11 7.16 13.98
N ARG A 244 -4.05 6.55 13.22
CA ARG A 244 -3.87 5.26 12.55
C ARG A 244 -4.20 5.27 11.06
N ILE A 245 -4.35 6.47 10.48
CA ILE A 245 -4.67 6.63 9.06
C ILE A 245 -3.41 6.94 8.25
N LEU A 246 -3.29 6.28 7.10
CA LEU A 246 -2.23 6.52 6.12
C LEU A 246 -2.86 6.87 4.77
N TRP A 247 -2.16 7.67 3.98
CA TRP A 247 -2.53 7.97 2.59
C TRP A 247 -1.53 7.37 1.60
N GLY A 248 -1.99 6.99 0.40
CA GLY A 248 -1.09 6.63 -0.69
C GLY A 248 -1.75 6.74 -2.06
N SER A 249 -0.95 7.00 -3.10
CA SER A 249 -1.44 7.19 -4.48
C SER A 249 -1.87 5.88 -5.13
N ASN A 250 -1.24 4.76 -4.75
CA ASN A 250 -1.29 3.48 -5.44
C ASN A 250 -0.64 3.47 -6.83
N TRP A 251 0.20 4.47 -7.16
CA TRP A 251 0.96 4.50 -8.41
C TRP A 251 1.85 3.24 -8.55
N PRO A 252 1.97 2.62 -9.73
CA PRO A 252 1.48 3.02 -11.06
C PRO A 252 0.14 2.36 -11.40
N HIS A 253 -0.71 2.14 -10.39
CA HIS A 253 -2.09 1.70 -10.56
C HIS A 253 -2.25 0.31 -11.19
N PRO A 254 -1.50 -0.73 -10.75
CA PRO A 254 -1.55 -2.05 -11.36
C PRO A 254 -2.97 -2.65 -11.34
N ILE A 255 -3.34 -3.37 -12.40
CA ILE A 255 -4.65 -4.05 -12.53
C ILE A 255 -5.83 -3.07 -12.37
N CYS A 256 -5.74 -1.86 -12.96
CA CYS A 256 -6.82 -0.85 -12.91
C CYS A 256 -8.03 -1.26 -13.74
N PRO A 257 -9.20 -1.59 -13.14
CA PRO A 257 -10.37 -2.03 -13.89
C PRO A 257 -11.27 -0.86 -14.32
N VAL A 258 -10.91 0.37 -13.92
CA VAL A 258 -11.61 1.62 -14.22
C VAL A 258 -10.71 2.55 -15.02
N ALA A 259 -11.22 3.71 -15.43
CA ALA A 259 -10.41 4.74 -16.06
C ALA A 259 -9.17 5.06 -15.21
N MET A 260 -8.00 5.12 -15.87
CA MET A 260 -6.75 5.42 -15.19
C MET A 260 -6.85 6.79 -14.52
N PRO A 261 -6.62 6.92 -13.20
CA PRO A 261 -6.67 8.21 -12.54
C PRO A 261 -5.47 9.07 -12.95
N ASN A 262 -5.64 10.39 -12.89
CA ASN A 262 -4.52 11.31 -12.82
C ASN A 262 -4.10 11.46 -11.36
N ASP A 263 -2.85 11.17 -11.03
CA ASP A 263 -2.37 11.22 -9.63
C ASP A 263 -2.51 12.62 -9.00
N GLY A 264 -2.51 13.69 -9.80
CA GLY A 264 -2.76 15.03 -9.29
C GLY A 264 -4.19 15.22 -8.79
N ASP A 265 -5.18 14.58 -9.42
CA ASP A 265 -6.56 14.55 -8.92
C ASP A 265 -6.68 13.76 -7.62
N LEU A 266 -5.90 12.67 -7.47
CA LEU A 266 -5.88 11.89 -6.24
C LEU A 266 -5.34 12.71 -5.04
N VAL A 267 -4.33 13.56 -5.27
CA VAL A 267 -3.84 14.50 -4.26
C VAL A 267 -4.90 15.56 -3.92
N ASP A 268 -5.66 16.03 -4.91
CA ASP A 268 -6.73 17.02 -4.69
C ASP A 268 -7.95 16.46 -3.91
N LEU A 269 -8.02 15.14 -3.69
CA LEU A 269 -9.01 14.53 -2.78
C LEU A 269 -8.62 14.65 -1.30
N ILE A 270 -7.36 14.96 -0.97
CA ILE A 270 -6.89 15.01 0.42
C ILE A 270 -7.69 15.99 1.28
N PRO A 271 -7.99 17.24 0.87
CA PRO A 271 -8.82 18.14 1.67
C PRO A 271 -10.26 17.66 1.85
N LEU A 272 -10.75 16.80 0.96
CA LEU A 272 -12.07 16.20 1.08
C LEU A 272 -12.06 15.05 2.10
N TRP A 273 -10.98 14.28 2.18
CA TRP A 273 -10.83 13.17 3.12
C TRP A 273 -10.41 13.63 4.52
N PHE A 274 -9.60 14.69 4.60
CA PHE A 274 -9.06 15.28 5.82
C PHE A 274 -9.30 16.80 5.80
N PRO A 275 -10.45 17.28 6.31
CA PRO A 275 -10.84 18.68 6.17
C PRO A 275 -9.96 19.69 6.93
N ASP A 276 -9.33 19.28 8.02
CA ASP A 276 -8.48 20.14 8.85
C ASP A 276 -6.98 19.84 8.68
N ALA A 277 -6.15 20.86 8.89
CA ALA A 277 -4.71 20.78 8.71
C ALA A 277 -4.01 19.82 9.69
N GLY A 278 -4.59 19.60 10.88
CA GLY A 278 -4.04 18.68 11.89
C GLY A 278 -4.15 17.23 11.41
N THR A 279 -5.34 16.84 10.97
CA THR A 279 -5.58 15.51 10.40
C THR A 279 -4.78 15.27 9.13
N GLN A 280 -4.64 16.29 8.26
CA GLN A 280 -3.75 16.23 7.09
C GLN A 280 -2.30 15.96 7.51
N HIS A 281 -1.79 16.66 8.52
CA HIS A 281 -0.43 16.46 9.02
C HIS A 281 -0.24 15.07 9.62
N LEU A 282 -1.22 14.56 10.39
CA LEU A 282 -1.18 13.20 10.92
C LEU A 282 -1.09 12.17 9.78
N ALA A 283 -2.06 12.17 8.86
CA ALA A 283 -2.16 11.14 7.82
C ALA A 283 -1.00 11.16 6.82
N LEU A 284 -0.44 12.34 6.54
CA LEU A 284 0.60 12.53 5.52
C LEU A 284 2.02 12.54 6.11
N VAL A 285 2.20 12.91 7.38
CA VAL A 285 3.52 13.16 7.96
C VAL A 285 3.79 12.31 9.20
N GLU A 286 3.03 12.48 10.27
CA GLU A 286 3.35 11.86 11.57
C GLU A 286 3.08 10.35 11.57
N ASN A 287 1.90 9.92 11.12
CA ASN A 287 1.51 8.52 11.10
C ASN A 287 2.46 7.67 10.24
N PRO A 288 2.83 8.08 9.00
CA PRO A 288 3.86 7.37 8.25
C PRO A 288 5.24 7.39 8.94
N ALA A 289 5.59 8.47 9.63
CA ALA A 289 6.87 8.55 10.35
C ALA A 289 6.96 7.54 11.48
N GLU A 290 5.88 7.43 12.27
CA GLU A 290 5.75 6.47 13.36
C GLU A 290 5.83 5.03 12.85
N LEU A 291 4.96 4.66 11.90
CA LEU A 291 4.84 3.27 11.47
C LEU A 291 6.07 2.78 10.69
N TYR A 292 6.66 3.62 9.84
CA TYR A 292 7.77 3.23 8.96
C TYR A 292 9.15 3.66 9.50
N GLY A 293 9.21 4.33 10.65
CA GLY A 293 10.47 4.75 11.28
C GLY A 293 11.26 5.74 10.42
N PHE A 294 10.59 6.78 9.92
CA PHE A 294 11.26 7.90 9.27
C PHE A 294 11.79 8.87 10.32
N GLY A 295 13.00 9.39 10.09
CA GLY A 295 13.53 10.49 10.89
C GLY A 295 12.84 11.83 10.56
N PRO A 296 13.18 12.90 11.29
CA PRO A 296 12.76 14.25 10.96
C PRO A 296 13.18 14.61 9.55
N VAL A 297 12.33 15.35 8.83
CA VAL A 297 12.70 15.90 7.52
C VAL A 297 13.75 16.97 7.77
N GLY A 298 15.01 16.72 7.35
CA GLY A 298 16.10 17.69 7.51
C GLY A 298 15.71 19.03 6.89
N ALA A 299 16.02 20.13 7.58
CA ALA A 299 15.62 21.52 7.26
C ALA A 299 16.12 22.00 5.89
#